data_AF-A0A6I3UAF1-F1
#
_entry.id   AF-A0A6I3UAF1-F1
#
_cell.length_a   1.000
_cell.length_b   1.000
_cell.length_c   1.000
_cell.angle_alpha   90.00
_cell.angle_beta   90.00
_cell.angle_gamma   90.00
#
_symmetry.space_group_name_H-M   'P 1'
#
loop_
_entity.id
_entity.type
_entity.pdbx_description
1 polymer ?
#
loop_
_entity_poly.entity_id
_entity_poly.type
_entity_poly.pdbx_seq_one_letter_code
_entity_poly.pdbx_strand_id
1 'polypeptide(L)' 'MIEIKRIQQQPALAQDIYAVMAAVYPVSPWTLEQIQADLSQDQTWYALAYDGAEVIGFLTVQETLFEAEVLQIAV' A
#
# COMPACT_ATOMS: atom_id res chain seq x y z
N MET A 1 -16.58 9.89 -3.94
CA MET A 1 -17.01 9.12 -2.73
C MET A 1 -15.87 8.17 -2.48
N ILE A 2 -15.30 8.16 -1.28
CA ILE A 2 -14.10 7.36 -1.04
C ILE A 2 -14.48 5.89 -0.82
N GLU A 3 -13.84 5.00 -1.57
CA GLU A 3 -13.96 3.55 -1.42
C GLU A 3 -12.66 2.97 -0.87
N ILE A 4 -12.74 2.08 0.13
CA ILE A 4 -11.56 1.37 0.65
C ILE A 4 -11.63 -0.09 0.19
N LYS A 5 -10.57 -0.57 -0.47
CA LYS A 5 -10.47 -1.95 -0.97
C LYS A 5 -9.24 -2.63 -0.37
N ARG A 6 -9.43 -3.82 0.21
CA ARG A 6 -8.34 -4.70 0.65
C ARG A 6 -7.82 -5.51 -0.54
N ILE A 7 -6.51 -5.50 -0.74
CA ILE A 7 -5.82 -6.25 -1.79
C ILE A 7 -4.63 -7.03 -1.22
N GLN A 8 -4.30 -8.14 -1.86
CA GLN A 8 -3.16 -9.01 -1.59
C GLN A 8 -2.62 -9.50 -2.94
N GLN A 9 -1.31 -9.67 -3.06
CA GLN A 9 -0.68 -10.26 -4.26
C GLN A 9 -1.02 -9.52 -5.57
N GLN A 10 -1.08 -8.18 -5.54
CA GLN A 10 -1.33 -7.35 -6.73
C GLN A 10 -0.14 -6.41 -7.03
N PRO A 11 0.99 -6.93 -7.53
CA PRO A 11 2.19 -6.12 -7.79
C PRO A 11 1.98 -5.02 -8.84
N ALA A 12 0.94 -5.15 -9.68
CA ALA A 12 0.58 -4.13 -10.67
C ALA A 12 0.20 -2.77 -10.05
N LEU A 13 -0.25 -2.76 -8.78
CA LEU A 13 -0.64 -1.54 -8.07
C LEU A 13 0.53 -0.81 -7.38
N ALA A 14 1.75 -1.36 -7.47
CA ALA A 14 2.91 -0.77 -6.82
C ALA A 14 3.21 0.66 -7.29
N GLN A 15 2.96 0.96 -8.56
CA GLN A 15 3.18 2.29 -9.12
C GLN A 15 2.22 3.33 -8.53
N ASP A 16 0.95 2.96 -8.36
CA ASP A 16 -0.07 3.84 -7.78
C ASP A 16 0.23 4.12 -6.30
N ILE A 17 0.63 3.08 -5.55
CA ILE A 17 1.05 3.20 -4.14
C ILE A 17 2.29 4.09 -4.01
N TYR A 18 3.29 3.89 -4.89
CA TYR A 18 4.49 4.71 -4.90
C TYR A 18 4.19 6.18 -5.21
N ALA A 19 3.26 6.45 -6.12
CA ALA A 19 2.85 7.82 -6.45
C ALA A 19 2.25 8.56 -5.23
N VAL A 20 1.40 7.89 -4.45
CA VAL A 20 0.88 8.44 -3.18
C VAL A 20 2.04 8.72 -2.21
N MET A 21 2.95 7.76 -2.06
CA MET A 21 4.08 7.89 -1.13
C MET A 21 5.00 9.07 -1.50
N ALA A 22 5.27 9.26 -2.80
CA ALA A 22 6.07 10.38 -3.31
C ALA A 22 5.36 11.73 -3.18
N ALA A 23 4.02 11.75 -3.15
CA ALA A 23 3.25 12.96 -2.91
C ALA A 23 3.25 13.38 -1.43
N VAL A 24 3.23 12.40 -0.51
CA VAL A 24 3.18 12.64 0.95
C VAL A 24 4.56 12.94 1.53
N TYR A 25 5.58 12.20 1.11
CA TYR A 25 6.92 12.30 1.69
C TYR A 25 7.90 13.01 0.74
N PRO A 26 8.61 14.06 1.20
CA PRO A 26 9.65 14.72 0.40
C PRO A 26 10.77 13.77 -0.05
N VAL A 27 11.03 12.74 0.75
CA VAL A 27 11.89 11.61 0.41
C VAL A 27 11.08 10.35 0.71
N SER A 28 10.76 9.60 -0.34
CA SER A 28 9.95 8.38 -0.19
C SER A 28 10.64 7.38 0.76
N PRO A 29 9.94 6.90 1.80
CA PRO A 29 10.51 5.92 2.73
C PRO A 29 10.78 4.57 2.06
N TRP A 30 9.96 4.16 1.09
CA TRP A 30 10.16 2.92 0.33
C TRP A 30 10.42 3.21 -1.16
N THR A 31 11.19 2.35 -1.80
CA THR A 31 11.37 2.37 -3.27
C THR A 31 10.26 1.59 -3.96
N LEU A 32 10.09 1.81 -5.27
CA LEU A 32 9.13 1.06 -6.07
C LEU A 32 9.38 -0.46 -6.01
N GLU A 33 10.64 -0.87 -6.10
CA GLU A 33 11.04 -2.27 -6.02
C GLU A 33 10.69 -2.88 -4.66
N GLN A 34 10.84 -2.11 -3.59
CA GLN A 34 10.49 -2.57 -2.24
C GLN A 34 8.97 -2.75 -2.09
N ILE A 35 8.16 -1.83 -2.63
CA ILE A 35 6.69 -1.97 -2.64
C ILE A 35 6.28 -3.20 -3.46
N GLN A 36 6.88 -3.43 -4.63
CA GLN A 36 6.59 -4.60 -5.46
C GLN A 36 6.92 -5.91 -4.74
N ALA A 37 8.06 -5.96 -4.05
CA ALA A 37 8.47 -7.11 -3.27
C ALA A 37 7.51 -7.35 -2.09
N ASP A 38 7.09 -6.30 -1.38
CA ASP A 38 6.17 -6.39 -0.25
C ASP A 38 4.76 -6.85 -0.66
N LEU A 39 4.22 -6.31 -1.76
CA LEU A 39 2.94 -6.72 -2.34
C LEU A 39 2.90 -8.20 -2.77
N SER A 40 4.07 -8.81 -3.01
CA SER A 40 4.18 -10.21 -3.42
C SER A 40 4.24 -11.18 -2.24
N GLN A 41 4.28 -10.68 -0.99
CA GLN A 41 4.31 -11.51 0.20
C GLN A 41 2.91 -11.99 0.60
N ASP A 42 2.80 -13.24 1.00
CA ASP A 42 1.52 -13.85 1.44
C ASP A 42 1.00 -13.26 2.76
N GLN A 43 1.92 -12.74 3.56
CA GLN A 43 1.64 -12.23 4.91
C GLN A 43 1.23 -10.77 4.90
N THR A 44 1.39 -10.08 3.77
CA THR A 44 1.16 -8.65 3.66
C THR A 44 -0.13 -8.40 2.90
N TRP A 45 -0.94 -7.46 3.40
CA TRP A 45 -2.11 -6.96 2.70
C TRP A 45 -2.18 -5.44 2.77
N TYR A 46 -2.82 -4.87 1.75
CA TYR A 46 -2.95 -3.44 1.61
C TYR A 46 -4.43 -3.06 1.64
N ALA A 47 -4.77 -1.99 2.34
CA ALA A 47 -6.01 -1.27 2.14
C ALA A 47 -5.73 -0.03 1.29
N LEU A 48 -6.37 0.07 0.13
CA LEU A 48 -6.24 1.20 -0.78
C LEU A 48 -7.51 2.05 -0.74
N ALA A 49 -7.33 3.36 -0.58
CA ALA A 49 -8.40 4.34 -0.66
C ALA A 49 -8.48 4.90 -2.08
N TYR A 50 -9.65 4.79 -2.69
CA TYR A 50 -9.93 5.26 -4.04
C TYR A 50 -10.90 6.45 -4.02
N ASP A 51 -10.60 7.50 -4.78
CA ASP A 51 -11.61 8.46 -5.24
C ASP A 51 -11.86 8.22 -6.74
N GLY A 52 -12.93 7.48 -7.04
CA GLY A 52 -13.17 6.98 -8.40
C GLY A 52 -12.15 5.90 -8.78
N ALA A 53 -11.28 6.21 -9.75
CA ALA A 53 -10.23 5.31 -10.22
C ALA A 53 -8.84 5.62 -9.64
N GLU A 54 -8.69 6.77 -8.98
CA GLU A 54 -7.42 7.25 -8.44
C GLU A 54 -7.20 6.70 -7.02
N VAL A 55 -6.01 6.16 -6.77
CA VAL A 55 -5.58 5.79 -5.41
C VAL A 55 -5.09 7.06 -4.72
N ILE A 56 -5.78 7.46 -3.65
CA ILE A 56 -5.46 8.67 -2.88
C ILE A 56 -4.79 8.36 -1.54
N GLY A 57 -4.68 7.08 -1.18
CA GLY A 57 -4.15 6.68 0.10
C GLY A 57 -3.99 5.17 0.21
N PHE A 58 -3.11 4.75 1.11
CA PHE A 58 -2.95 3.33 1.42
C PHE A 58 -2.53 3.09 2.87
N LEU A 59 -2.78 1.87 3.31
CA LEU A 59 -2.28 1.26 4.54
C LEU A 59 -1.75 -0.12 4.18
N THR A 60 -0.51 -0.43 4.54
CA THR A 60 0.04 -1.80 4.45
C THR A 60 0.16 -2.41 5.83
N VAL A 61 -0.24 -3.68 5.91
CA VAL A 61 -0.27 -4.46 7.14
C VAL A 61 0.37 -5.81 6.88
N GLN A 62 1.32 -6.19 7.71
CA GLN A 62 1.80 -7.55 7.82
C GLN A 62 1.03 -8.26 8.92
N GLU A 63 0.43 -9.39 8.61
CA GLU A 63 -0.42 -10.17 9.51
C GLU A 63 0.22 -11.54 9.76
N THR A 64 0.45 -11.86 11.03
CA THR A 64 0.83 -13.20 11.49
C THR A 64 -0.35 -13.86 12.21
N LEU A 65 -0.16 -15.07 12.74
CA LEU A 65 -1.23 -15.77 13.46
C LEU A 65 -1.69 -15.03 14.73
N PHE A 66 -0.84 -14.16 15.30
CA PHE A 66 -1.09 -13.55 16.60
C PHE A 66 -1.06 -12.01 16.59
N GLU A 67 -0.57 -11.40 15.51
CA GLU A 67 -0.43 -9.94 15.44
C GLU A 67 -0.71 -9.40 14.04
N ALA A 68 -1.07 -8.13 13.98
CA ALA A 68 -1.14 -7.35 12.76
C ALA A 68 -0.30 -6.09 12.98
N GLU A 69 0.78 -5.96 12.22
CA GLU A 69 1.67 -4.81 12.26
C GLU A 69 1.35 -3.89 11.07
N VAL A 70 1.08 -2.61 11.36
CA VAL A 70 1.02 -1.59 10.30
C VAL A 70 2.44 -1.20 9.93
N LEU A 71 2.86 -1.55 8.70
CA LEU A 71 4.21 -1.27 8.23
C LEU A 71 4.34 0.15 7.65
N GLN A 72 3.31 0.65 6.98
CA GLN A 72 3.30 1.97 6.36
C GLN A 72 1.87 2.47 6.11
N ILE A 73 1.69 3.79 6.16
CA ILE A 73 0.45 4.50 5.84
C ILE A 73 0.76 5.84 5.17
N ALA A 74 0.03 6.20 4.11
CA ALA A 74 0.14 7.51 3.48
C ALA A 74 -1.20 7.93 2.86
N VAL A 75 -1.53 9.23 2.97
CA VAL A 75 -2.70 9.92 2.38
C VAL A 75 -2.30 11.35 2.06
#